data_AF-A0A534LT27-F1
#
_entry.id   AF-A0A534LT27-F1
#
_cell.length_a   1.000
_cell.length_b   1.000
_cell.length_c   1.000
_cell.angle_alpha   90.00
_cell.angle_beta   90.00
_cell.angle_gamma   90.00
#
_symmetry.space_group_name_H-M   'P 1'
#
loop_
_entity.id
_entity.type
_entity.pdbx_description
1 polymer ?
#
loop_
_entity_poly.entity_id
_entity_poly.type
_entity_poly.pdbx_seq_one_letter_code
_entity_poly.pdbx_strand_id
1 'polypeptide(L)'
;MVDCIALAGSLASGGYGPQDDIDFDLIVRPGTKYICYLLAHLVGLRFSWRYRHLRLDEFHRTPLLPKITCVNVVWPEDQAKPFARRDEDMAFELLRCEPLYGAQAFRSALENNPWVRDYFPQAYDREWHTEPNPRPNLLGRLLAGVDRNPMMLRWLETASRRIAWILYQYVQRSRRGSPGAIARMEFLRRAKFPYEAFQD
;
A
#
# COMPACT_ATOMS: atom_id res chain seq x y z
N MET A 1 4.71 -11.30 7.80
CA MET A 1 3.56 -10.37 7.71
C MET A 1 3.60 -9.61 6.38
N VAL A 2 4.59 -8.74 6.14
CA VAL A 2 4.79 -8.14 4.81
C VAL A 2 5.80 -8.98 4.03
N ASP A 3 5.45 -9.37 2.81
CA ASP A 3 6.33 -10.14 1.93
C ASP A 3 6.93 -9.27 0.81
N CYS A 4 6.28 -8.16 0.43
CA CYS A 4 6.84 -7.14 -0.46
C CYS A 4 6.37 -5.72 -0.09
N ILE A 5 7.27 -4.74 -0.26
CA ILE A 5 6.94 -3.31 -0.29
C ILE A 5 7.42 -2.79 -1.65
N ALA A 6 6.49 -2.34 -2.48
CA ALA A 6 6.78 -1.73 -3.76
C ALA A 6 6.40 -0.26 -3.76
N LEU A 7 7.25 0.58 -4.34
CA LEU A 7 6.91 1.95 -4.66
C LEU A 7 5.91 1.97 -5.81
N ALA A 8 4.94 2.87 -5.73
CA ALA A 8 3.86 3.01 -6.70
C ALA A 8 3.64 4.49 -7.07
N GLY A 9 2.56 4.76 -7.82
CA GLY A 9 2.12 6.12 -8.13
C GLY A 9 3.10 6.91 -9.01
N SER A 10 3.02 8.24 -8.90
CA SER A 10 3.78 9.17 -9.75
C SER A 10 5.29 9.02 -9.57
N LEU A 11 5.75 8.67 -8.36
CA LEU A 11 7.16 8.47 -8.08
C LEU A 11 7.71 7.24 -8.80
N ALA A 12 7.00 6.11 -8.76
CA ALA A 12 7.39 4.91 -9.51
C ALA A 12 7.26 5.12 -11.03
N SER A 13 6.30 5.95 -11.48
CA SER A 13 6.14 6.28 -12.90
C SER A 13 7.14 7.32 -13.43
N GLY A 14 7.90 7.98 -12.55
CA GLY A 14 8.83 9.07 -12.91
C GLY A 14 8.14 10.40 -13.21
N GLY A 15 6.82 10.50 -12.97
CA GLY A 15 6.00 11.68 -13.23
C GLY A 15 5.74 12.53 -11.98
N TYR A 16 6.62 12.45 -10.97
CA TYR A 16 6.40 13.07 -9.67
C TYR A 16 6.78 14.55 -9.64
N GLY A 17 6.01 15.33 -8.88
CA GLY A 17 6.31 16.71 -8.51
C GLY A 17 6.92 16.84 -7.11
N PRO A 18 7.50 18.01 -6.77
CA PRO A 18 8.06 18.27 -5.43
C PRO A 18 7.00 18.34 -4.31
N GLN A 19 5.70 18.31 -4.66
CA GLN A 19 4.58 18.38 -3.72
C GLN A 19 3.80 17.06 -3.62
N ASP A 20 4.23 16.04 -4.35
CA ASP A 20 3.58 14.73 -4.39
C ASP A 20 3.91 13.92 -3.13
N ASP A 21 3.02 13.00 -2.79
CA ASP A 21 3.27 12.00 -1.77
C ASP A 21 3.99 10.77 -2.34
N ILE A 22 4.38 9.87 -1.43
CA ILE A 22 5.07 8.63 -1.77
C ILE A 22 4.07 7.49 -1.58
N ASP A 23 3.64 6.90 -2.69
CA ASP A 23 2.72 5.77 -2.73
C ASP A 23 3.46 4.43 -2.59
N PHE A 24 2.90 3.54 -1.78
CA PHE A 24 3.39 2.17 -1.62
C PHE A 24 2.30 1.13 -1.83
N ASP A 25 2.63 0.09 -2.55
CA ASP A 25 1.88 -1.16 -2.59
C ASP A 25 2.54 -2.22 -1.71
N LEU A 26 1.71 -2.93 -0.97
CA LEU A 26 2.14 -3.97 -0.05
C LEU A 26 1.62 -5.33 -0.51
N ILE A 27 2.49 -6.32 -0.68
CA ILE A 27 2.07 -7.73 -0.70
C ILE A 27 2.26 -8.26 0.72
N VAL A 28 1.18 -8.77 1.29
CA VAL A 28 1.14 -9.19 2.69
C VAL A 28 0.58 -10.59 2.80
N ARG A 29 0.89 -11.26 3.91
CA ARG A 29 0.34 -12.56 4.23
C ARG A 29 -1.18 -12.49 4.40
N PRO A 30 -1.91 -13.56 4.05
CA PRO A 30 -3.34 -13.64 4.31
C PRO A 30 -3.65 -13.39 5.80
N GLY A 31 -4.67 -12.57 6.07
CA GLY A 31 -5.09 -12.22 7.42
C GLY A 31 -4.24 -11.17 8.14
N THR A 32 -3.33 -10.46 7.45
CA THR A 32 -2.53 -9.38 8.04
C THR A 32 -2.71 -8.02 7.35
N LYS A 33 -3.74 -7.88 6.51
CA LYS A 33 -4.02 -6.67 5.70
C LYS A 33 -4.07 -5.42 6.57
N TYR A 34 -4.89 -5.43 7.61
CA TYR A 34 -5.16 -4.26 8.43
C TYR A 34 -4.05 -3.98 9.44
N ILE A 35 -3.37 -5.01 9.95
CA ILE A 35 -2.14 -4.83 10.75
C ILE A 35 -1.11 -4.08 9.90
N CYS A 36 -0.82 -4.58 8.71
CA CYS A 36 0.16 -3.96 7.80
C CYS A 36 -0.26 -2.56 7.37
N TYR A 37 -1.55 -2.38 7.04
CA TYR A 37 -2.12 -1.07 6.70
C TYR A 37 -1.92 -0.06 7.83
N LEU A 38 -2.25 -0.42 9.07
CA LEU A 38 -2.11 0.47 10.23
C LEU A 38 -0.63 0.77 10.53
N LEU A 39 0.24 -0.24 10.48
CA LEU A 39 1.68 -0.04 10.69
C LEU A 39 2.29 0.90 9.64
N ALA A 40 1.90 0.76 8.38
CA ALA A 40 2.33 1.67 7.31
C ALA A 40 1.85 3.12 7.56
N HIS A 41 0.62 3.30 8.06
CA HIS A 41 0.14 4.62 8.47
C HIS A 41 0.92 5.20 9.66
N LEU A 42 1.31 4.39 10.64
CA LEU A 42 2.13 4.85 11.77
C LEU A 42 3.53 5.28 11.33
N VAL A 43 4.14 4.55 10.39
CA VAL A 43 5.40 4.95 9.75
C VAL A 43 5.21 6.26 9.00
N GLY A 44 4.13 6.38 8.22
CA GLY A 44 3.78 7.60 7.51
C GLY A 44 3.58 8.79 8.45
N LEU A 45 2.90 8.59 9.59
CA LEU A 45 2.69 9.62 10.61
C LEU A 45 4.02 10.11 11.20
N ARG A 46 4.95 9.20 11.49
CA ARG A 46 6.31 9.55 11.96
C ARG A 46 7.02 10.46 10.96
N PHE A 47 6.96 10.15 9.67
CA PHE A 47 7.58 10.98 8.64
C PHE A 47 6.83 12.30 8.45
N SER A 48 5.51 12.28 8.48
CA SER A 48 4.65 13.47 8.44
C SER A 48 4.99 14.45 9.56
N TRP A 49 5.28 13.94 10.76
CA TRP A 49 5.76 14.75 11.89
C TRP A 49 7.18 15.30 11.66
N ARG A 50 8.10 14.45 11.20
CA ARG A 50 9.52 14.79 10.96
C ARG A 50 9.68 15.88 9.89
N TYR A 51 8.80 15.88 8.90
CA TYR A 51 8.80 16.77 7.74
C TYR A 51 7.56 17.67 7.70
N ARG A 52 6.95 17.96 8.86
CA ARG A 52 5.76 18.81 9.00
C ARG A 52 5.87 20.24 8.43
N HIS A 53 7.09 20.68 8.11
CA HIS A 53 7.36 21.98 7.51
C HIS A 53 7.19 21.98 5.98
N LEU A 54 7.12 20.81 5.34
CA LEU A 54 6.91 20.70 3.91
C LEU A 54 5.49 21.13 3.53
N ARG A 55 5.39 21.87 2.43
CA ARG A 55 4.12 22.28 1.83
C ARG A 55 3.78 21.32 0.70
N LEU A 56 2.88 20.39 0.97
CA LEU A 56 2.29 19.53 -0.06
C LEU A 56 1.11 20.23 -0.75
N ASP A 57 0.67 19.65 -1.86
CA ASP A 57 -0.48 20.10 -2.64
C ASP A 57 -1.79 20.08 -1.82
N GLU A 58 -2.87 20.59 -2.39
CA GLU A 58 -4.17 20.66 -1.72
C GLU A 58 -4.77 19.28 -1.39
N PHE A 59 -4.46 18.25 -2.18
CA PHE A 59 -5.00 16.90 -2.01
C PHE A 59 -4.31 16.10 -0.89
N HIS A 60 -3.06 16.46 -0.60
CA HIS A 60 -2.20 15.85 0.42
C HIS A 60 -2.11 16.67 1.71
N ARG A 61 -2.76 17.84 1.76
CA ARG A 61 -2.99 18.57 3.02
C ARG A 61 -3.97 17.81 3.90
N THR A 62 -3.57 17.53 5.14
CA THR A 62 -4.50 17.17 6.21
C THR A 62 -4.52 18.28 7.26
N PRO A 63 -5.57 18.35 8.11
CA PRO A 63 -5.71 19.43 9.10
C PRO A 63 -4.56 19.52 10.10
N LEU A 64 -3.81 18.42 10.33
CA LEU A 64 -2.81 18.33 11.38
C LEU A 64 -1.38 18.15 10.84
N LEU A 65 -1.19 17.25 9.87
CA LEU A 65 0.13 16.90 9.35
C LEU A 65 0.09 16.67 7.83
N PRO A 66 1.14 17.01 7.08
CA PRO A 66 1.20 16.72 5.64
C PRO A 66 1.15 15.20 5.41
N LYS A 67 0.36 14.73 4.42
CA LYS A 67 0.35 13.32 4.01
C LYS A 67 1.53 13.03 3.10
N ILE A 68 2.67 12.65 3.68
CA ILE A 68 3.92 12.42 2.94
C ILE A 68 3.97 11.05 2.28
N THR A 69 3.37 10.05 2.93
CA THR A 69 3.33 8.68 2.41
C THR A 69 1.90 8.18 2.38
N CYS A 70 1.60 7.34 1.41
CA CYS A 70 0.29 6.75 1.20
C CYS A 70 0.43 5.25 1.00
N VAL A 71 -0.47 4.50 1.61
CA VAL A 71 -0.66 3.10 1.24
C VAL A 71 -1.61 3.11 0.05
N ASN A 72 -1.06 2.86 -1.14
CA ASN A 72 -1.82 2.85 -2.37
C ASN A 72 -2.76 1.64 -2.39
N VAL A 73 -2.22 0.43 -2.28
CA VAL A 73 -2.96 -0.81 -2.11
C VAL A 73 -2.26 -1.77 -1.14
N VAL A 74 -3.06 -2.58 -0.44
CA VAL A 74 -2.55 -3.75 0.32
C VAL A 74 -3.17 -4.99 -0.29
N TRP A 75 -2.33 -5.81 -0.91
CA TRP A 75 -2.69 -7.08 -1.52
C TRP A 75 -2.36 -8.25 -0.59
N PRO A 76 -3.35 -8.87 0.05
CA PRO A 76 -3.17 -10.21 0.60
C PRO A 76 -2.67 -11.17 -0.49
N GLU A 77 -1.73 -12.05 -0.16
CA GLU A 77 -1.09 -12.95 -1.12
C GLU A 77 -2.11 -13.84 -1.86
N ASP A 78 -3.16 -14.28 -1.16
CA ASP A 78 -4.28 -15.05 -1.68
C ASP A 78 -5.19 -14.26 -2.64
N GLN A 79 -5.04 -12.93 -2.69
CA GLN A 79 -5.67 -12.03 -3.65
C GLN A 79 -4.70 -11.50 -4.71
N ALA A 80 -3.40 -11.80 -4.58
CA ALA A 80 -2.35 -11.37 -5.51
C ALA A 80 -1.88 -12.51 -6.43
N LYS A 81 -2.13 -13.77 -6.03
CA LYS A 81 -1.63 -14.97 -6.71
C LYS A 81 -2.78 -15.95 -7.04
N PRO A 82 -3.60 -15.68 -8.07
CA PRO A 82 -3.55 -14.52 -8.98
C PRO A 82 -4.32 -13.31 -8.46
N PHE A 83 -4.14 -12.16 -9.10
CA PHE A 83 -4.97 -10.99 -8.91
C PHE A 83 -6.41 -11.24 -9.36
N ALA A 84 -7.36 -10.77 -8.53
CA ALA A 84 -8.79 -10.74 -8.83
C ALA A 84 -9.11 -9.79 -10.00
N ARG A 85 -8.47 -8.61 -10.01
CA ARG A 85 -8.53 -7.62 -11.10
C ARG A 85 -7.52 -7.97 -12.20
N ARG A 86 -7.97 -7.96 -13.46
CA ARG A 86 -7.16 -8.28 -14.65
C ARG A 86 -7.50 -7.35 -15.81
N ASP A 87 -6.93 -6.16 -15.79
CA ASP A 87 -7.13 -5.15 -16.82
C ASP A 87 -5.84 -4.37 -17.10
N GLU A 88 -5.89 -3.51 -18.12
CA GLU A 88 -4.74 -2.74 -18.60
C GLU A 88 -4.14 -1.82 -17.51
N ASP A 89 -4.99 -1.22 -16.68
CA ASP A 89 -4.57 -0.35 -15.59
C ASP A 89 -3.78 -1.13 -14.53
N MET A 90 -4.28 -2.31 -14.12
CA MET A 90 -3.59 -3.18 -13.18
C MET A 90 -2.27 -3.70 -13.78
N ALA A 91 -2.26 -4.05 -15.07
CA ALA A 91 -1.02 -4.45 -15.76
C ALA A 91 0.00 -3.31 -15.78
N PHE A 92 -0.47 -2.07 -16.00
CA PHE A 92 0.38 -0.88 -16.00
C PHE A 92 0.93 -0.58 -14.60
N GLU A 93 0.11 -0.71 -13.56
CA GLU A 93 0.53 -0.58 -12.16
C GLU A 93 1.66 -1.58 -11.85
N LEU A 94 1.48 -2.86 -12.18
CA LEU A 94 2.50 -3.89 -11.99
C LEU A 94 3.77 -3.66 -12.81
N LEU A 95 3.65 -3.14 -14.04
CA LEU A 95 4.80 -2.75 -14.86
C LEU A 95 5.60 -1.64 -14.18
N ARG A 96 4.93 -0.64 -13.58
CA ARG A 96 5.58 0.57 -13.03
C ARG A 96 6.06 0.41 -11.60
N CYS A 97 5.51 -0.51 -10.81
CA CYS A 97 5.94 -0.73 -9.45
C CYS A 97 7.45 -0.97 -9.33
N GLU A 98 8.06 -0.43 -8.28
CA GLU A 98 9.47 -0.67 -7.94
C GLU A 98 9.56 -1.34 -6.56
N PRO A 99 9.74 -2.67 -6.48
CA PRO A 99 9.99 -3.38 -5.23
C PRO A 99 11.21 -2.83 -4.50
N LEU A 100 10.98 -2.22 -3.34
CA LEU A 100 12.02 -1.75 -2.42
C LEU A 100 12.42 -2.82 -1.41
N TYR A 101 11.49 -3.74 -1.13
CA TYR A 101 11.66 -4.86 -0.23
C TYR A 101 10.91 -6.07 -0.78
N GLY A 102 11.52 -7.26 -0.70
CA GLY A 102 10.83 -8.49 -1.06
C GLY A 102 10.58 -8.66 -2.56
N ALA A 103 11.53 -8.24 -3.41
CA ALA A 103 11.44 -8.36 -4.87
C ALA A 103 11.08 -9.76 -5.37
N GLN A 104 11.52 -10.82 -4.67
CA GLN A 104 11.15 -12.19 -5.01
C GLN A 104 9.64 -12.46 -4.84
N ALA A 105 9.01 -11.89 -3.80
CA ALA A 105 7.57 -12.02 -3.60
C ALA A 105 6.79 -11.25 -4.68
N PHE A 106 7.29 -10.08 -5.10
CA PHE A 106 6.73 -9.35 -6.25
C PHE A 106 6.85 -10.14 -7.56
N ARG A 107 8.04 -10.68 -7.86
CA ARG A 107 8.26 -11.54 -9.02
C ARG A 107 7.33 -12.75 -9.01
N SER A 108 7.21 -13.43 -7.87
CA SER A 108 6.28 -14.54 -7.71
C SER A 108 4.83 -14.12 -7.96
N ALA A 109 4.41 -12.93 -7.51
CA ALA A 109 3.08 -12.42 -7.84
C ALA A 109 2.91 -12.18 -9.35
N LEU A 110 3.90 -11.58 -10.01
CA LEU A 110 3.87 -11.35 -11.46
C LEU A 110 3.83 -12.67 -12.27
N GLU A 111 4.60 -13.68 -11.87
CA GLU A 111 4.61 -15.02 -12.47
C GLU A 111 3.27 -15.75 -12.33
N ASN A 112 2.54 -15.53 -11.24
CA ASN A 112 1.18 -16.07 -11.04
C ASN A 112 0.11 -15.30 -11.82
N ASN A 113 0.47 -14.24 -12.54
CA ASN A 113 -0.43 -13.40 -13.32
C ASN A 113 0.01 -13.27 -14.78
N PRO A 114 0.12 -14.39 -15.55
CA PRO A 114 0.68 -14.39 -16.89
C PRO A 114 -0.07 -13.48 -17.89
N TRP A 115 -1.33 -13.15 -17.62
CA TRP A 115 -2.14 -12.21 -18.41
C TRP A 115 -1.50 -10.81 -18.53
N VAL A 116 -0.60 -10.43 -17.60
CA VAL A 116 0.14 -9.16 -17.69
C VAL A 116 1.02 -9.14 -18.94
N ARG A 117 1.50 -10.30 -19.43
CA ARG A 117 2.29 -10.40 -20.66
C ARG A 117 1.55 -9.95 -21.90
N ASP A 118 0.22 -10.07 -21.90
CA ASP A 118 -0.61 -9.67 -23.04
C ASP A 118 -0.61 -8.15 -23.23
N TYR A 119 -0.32 -7.40 -22.15
CA TYR A 119 -0.20 -5.94 -22.17
C TYR A 119 1.26 -5.48 -22.17
N PHE A 120 2.06 -6.02 -21.26
CA PHE A 120 3.42 -5.55 -20.96
C PHE A 120 4.38 -6.73 -20.73
N PRO A 121 4.83 -7.42 -21.78
CA PRO A 121 5.77 -8.54 -21.66
C PRO A 121 7.08 -8.15 -20.96
N GLN A 122 7.54 -6.90 -21.17
CA GLN A 122 8.75 -6.37 -20.55
C GLN A 122 8.70 -6.29 -19.03
N ALA A 123 7.52 -6.39 -18.40
CA ALA A 123 7.41 -6.43 -16.93
C ALA A 123 8.16 -7.62 -16.32
N TYR A 124 8.30 -8.72 -17.07
CA TYR A 124 8.92 -9.98 -16.63
C TYR A 124 10.45 -9.98 -16.77
N ASP A 125 10.98 -9.13 -17.64
CA ASP A 125 12.43 -9.02 -17.89
C ASP A 125 13.10 -8.05 -16.91
N ARG A 126 12.34 -7.45 -15.99
CA ARG A 126 12.84 -6.49 -15.02
C ARG A 126 13.67 -7.17 -13.95
N GLU A 127 14.88 -6.67 -13.78
CA GLU A 127 15.73 -7.00 -12.63
C GLU A 127 15.48 -6.01 -11.50
N TRP A 128 15.30 -6.54 -10.29
CA TRP A 128 15.13 -5.73 -9.09
C TRP A 128 16.24 -6.07 -8.10
N HIS A 129 16.81 -5.02 -7.52
CA HIS A 129 17.80 -5.19 -6.47
C HIS A 129 17.15 -5.83 -5.24
N THR A 130 17.67 -6.98 -4.83
CA THR A 130 17.23 -7.64 -3.60
C THR A 130 18.16 -7.20 -2.49
N GLU A 131 17.72 -6.21 -1.72
CA GLU A 131 18.41 -5.86 -0.47
C GLU A 131 18.27 -7.02 0.53
N PRO A 132 19.33 -7.38 1.27
CA PRO A 132 19.24 -8.40 2.31
C PRO A 132 18.21 -7.99 3.36
N ASN A 133 17.40 -8.97 3.77
CA ASN A 133 16.37 -8.75 4.78
C ASN A 133 16.97 -8.13 6.05
N PRO A 134 16.53 -6.92 6.45
CA PRO A 134 17.06 -6.29 7.65
C PRO A 134 16.72 -7.17 8.86
N ARG A 135 17.67 -7.29 9.80
CA ARG A 135 17.43 -8.03 11.03
C ARG A 135 16.28 -7.38 11.80
N PRO A 136 15.30 -8.17 12.29
CA PRO A 136 14.15 -7.60 12.97
C PRO A 136 14.59 -6.93 14.28
N ASN A 137 14.13 -5.68 14.47
CA ASN A 137 14.25 -4.99 15.74
C ASN A 137 13.31 -5.60 16.79
N LEU A 138 13.25 -5.04 18.01
CA LEU A 138 12.39 -5.55 19.07
C LEU A 138 10.91 -5.64 18.66
N LEU A 139 10.38 -4.61 17.99
CA LEU A 139 9.00 -4.60 17.50
C LEU A 139 8.78 -5.67 16.44
N GLY A 140 9.73 -5.83 15.50
CA GLY A 140 9.68 -6.88 14.49
C GLY A 140 9.67 -8.29 15.10
N ARG A 141 10.43 -8.51 16.17
CA ARG A 141 10.43 -9.78 16.91
C ARG A 141 9.11 -10.03 17.64
N LEU A 142 8.52 -9.01 18.25
CA LEU A 142 7.20 -9.12 18.89
C LEU A 142 6.11 -9.44 17.87
N LEU A 143 6.08 -8.72 16.74
CA LEU A 143 5.14 -9.00 15.65
C LEU A 143 5.34 -10.40 15.06
N ALA A 144 6.58 -10.86 14.91
CA ALA A 144 6.86 -12.24 14.50
C ALA A 144 6.36 -13.27 15.53
N GLY A 145 6.32 -12.92 16.81
CA GLY A 145 5.70 -13.74 17.86
C GLY A 145 4.18 -13.80 17.73
N VAL A 146 3.52 -12.67 17.44
CA VAL A 146 2.07 -12.61 17.19
C VAL A 146 1.70 -13.43 15.95
N ASP A 147 2.51 -13.38 14.89
CA ASP A 147 2.32 -14.13 13.64
C ASP A 147 2.26 -15.66 13.88
N ARG A 148 2.94 -16.15 14.92
CA ARG A 148 2.95 -17.58 15.28
C ARG A 148 1.70 -18.05 16.02
N ASN A 149 0.87 -17.14 16.51
CA ASN A 149 -0.36 -17.48 17.23
C ASN A 149 -1.60 -17.03 16.42
N PRO A 150 -2.31 -17.95 15.75
CA PRO A 150 -3.45 -17.62 14.89
C PRO A 150 -4.59 -16.88 15.62
N MET A 151 -4.79 -17.17 16.91
CA MET A 151 -5.83 -16.50 17.69
C MET A 151 -5.44 -15.04 17.94
N MET A 152 -4.20 -14.79 18.40
CA MET A 152 -3.70 -13.42 18.62
C MET A 152 -3.67 -12.63 17.31
N LEU A 153 -3.25 -13.26 16.22
CA LEU A 153 -3.22 -12.63 14.90
C LEU A 153 -4.61 -12.15 14.48
N ARG A 154 -5.63 -13.02 14.58
CA ARG A 154 -7.03 -12.65 14.27
C ARG A 154 -7.56 -11.52 15.14
N TRP A 155 -7.27 -11.55 16.43
CA TRP A 155 -7.65 -10.47 17.34
C TRP A 155 -7.01 -9.14 16.97
N LEU A 156 -5.70 -9.15 16.70
CA LEU A 156 -4.95 -7.95 16.34
C LEU A 156 -5.38 -7.42 14.96
N GLU A 157 -5.66 -8.30 14.01
CA GLU A 157 -6.18 -7.93 12.69
C GLU A 157 -7.57 -7.27 12.81
N THR A 158 -8.47 -7.85 13.61
CA THR A 158 -9.80 -7.28 13.86
C THR A 158 -9.72 -5.93 14.56
N ALA A 159 -8.85 -5.80 15.57
CA ALA A 159 -8.63 -4.54 16.26
C ALA A 159 -8.04 -3.48 15.31
N SER A 160 -7.06 -3.86 14.51
CA SER A 160 -6.44 -2.99 13.49
C SER A 160 -7.46 -2.52 12.46
N ARG A 161 -8.34 -3.42 11.98
CA ARG A 161 -9.43 -3.06 11.05
C ARG A 161 -10.33 -2.00 11.65
N ARG A 162 -10.76 -2.16 12.91
CA ARG A 162 -11.63 -1.19 13.60
C ARG A 162 -10.96 0.17 13.74
N ILE A 163 -9.70 0.20 14.20
CA ILE A 163 -8.94 1.44 14.35
C ILE A 163 -8.78 2.14 12.99
N ALA A 164 -8.33 1.40 11.98
CA ALA A 164 -8.14 1.94 10.64
C ALA A 164 -9.45 2.45 10.03
N TRP A 165 -10.57 1.77 10.27
CA TRP A 165 -11.89 2.23 9.82
C TRP A 165 -12.30 3.54 10.48
N ILE A 166 -12.09 3.69 11.80
CA ILE A 166 -12.39 4.94 12.51
C ILE A 166 -11.57 6.09 11.93
N LEU A 167 -10.26 5.87 11.70
CA LEU A 167 -9.38 6.84 11.09
C LEU A 167 -9.82 7.20 9.66
N TYR A 168 -10.22 6.20 8.87
CA TYR A 168 -10.76 6.40 7.53
C TYR A 168 -12.01 7.29 7.56
N GLN A 169 -12.98 7.00 8.43
CA GLN A 169 -14.19 7.81 8.57
C GLN A 169 -13.89 9.25 9.02
N TYR A 170 -12.93 9.43 9.91
CA TYR A 170 -12.48 10.75 10.34
C TYR A 170 -11.91 11.55 9.16
N VAL A 171 -11.00 10.96 8.38
CA VAL A 171 -10.42 11.60 7.19
C VAL A 171 -11.49 11.91 6.15
N GLN A 172 -12.37 10.94 5.86
CA GLN A 172 -13.50 11.10 4.95
C GLN A 172 -14.39 12.28 5.36
N ARG A 173 -14.71 12.39 6.65
CA ARG A 173 -15.51 13.50 7.18
C ARG A 173 -14.83 14.85 6.98
N SER A 174 -13.51 14.92 7.18
CA SER A 174 -12.75 16.16 6.98
C SER A 174 -12.72 16.62 5.51
N ARG A 175 -12.87 15.68 4.56
CA ARG A 175 -12.82 15.94 3.11
C ARG A 175 -14.18 16.27 2.47
N ARG A 176 -15.30 16.11 3.19
CA ARG A 176 -16.66 16.35 2.66
C ARG A 176 -16.90 17.78 2.17
N GLY A 177 -16.14 18.75 2.65
CA GLY A 177 -16.24 20.15 2.23
C GLY A 177 -15.60 20.47 0.88
N SER A 178 -14.86 19.53 0.26
CA SER A 178 -14.14 19.74 -1.00
C SER A 178 -14.72 18.83 -2.11
N PRO A 179 -15.41 19.40 -3.12
CA PRO A 179 -15.93 18.62 -4.26
C PRO A 179 -14.82 17.87 -5.01
N GLY A 180 -13.64 18.48 -5.15
CA GLY A 180 -12.49 17.85 -5.79
C GLY A 180 -11.97 16.63 -5.02
N ALA A 181 -11.94 16.70 -3.68
CA ALA A 181 -11.55 15.56 -2.86
C ALA A 181 -12.55 14.40 -2.97
N ILE A 182 -13.86 14.69 -3.03
CA ILE A 182 -14.91 13.68 -3.21
C ILE A 182 -14.75 12.98 -4.58
N ALA A 183 -14.65 13.75 -5.67
CA ALA A 183 -14.49 13.21 -7.01
C ALA A 183 -13.22 12.35 -7.14
N ARG A 184 -12.10 12.79 -6.54
CA ARG A 184 -10.85 12.02 -6.51
C ARG A 184 -11.02 10.71 -5.76
N MET A 185 -11.73 10.70 -4.63
CA MET A 185 -11.99 9.46 -3.89
C MET A 185 -12.87 8.48 -4.67
N GLU A 186 -13.94 8.96 -5.31
CA GLU A 186 -14.81 8.12 -6.15
C GLU A 186 -14.07 7.54 -7.36
N PHE A 187 -13.18 8.31 -7.97
CA PHE A 187 -12.26 7.81 -8.99
C PHE A 187 -11.37 6.70 -8.43
N LEU A 188 -10.70 6.93 -7.30
CA LEU A 188 -9.81 5.93 -6.68
C LEU A 188 -10.54 4.67 -6.26
N ARG A 189 -11.78 4.78 -5.76
CA ARG A 189 -12.61 3.61 -5.39
C ARG A 189 -12.85 2.70 -6.59
N ARG A 190 -13.14 3.28 -7.75
CA ARG A 190 -13.39 2.55 -8.99
C ARG A 190 -12.08 2.00 -9.58
N ALA A 191 -11.07 2.85 -9.66
CA ALA A 191 -9.77 2.50 -10.23
C ALA A 191 -9.02 1.44 -9.41
N LYS A 192 -9.32 1.28 -8.12
CA LYS A 192 -8.64 0.30 -7.24
C LYS A 192 -9.49 -0.91 -6.89
N PHE A 193 -10.73 -1.00 -7.38
CA PHE A 193 -11.62 -2.12 -7.04
C PHE A 193 -11.00 -3.46 -7.48
N PRO A 194 -10.97 -4.51 -6.65
CA PRO A 194 -11.59 -4.65 -5.32
C PRO A 194 -10.63 -4.40 -4.12
N TYR A 195 -9.49 -3.74 -4.34
CA TYR A 195 -8.39 -3.71 -3.39
C TYR A 195 -8.30 -2.48 -2.49
N GLU A 196 -9.25 -1.53 -2.57
CA GLU A 196 -9.25 -0.44 -1.61
C GLU A 196 -9.35 -1.00 -0.17
N ALA A 197 -8.79 -0.27 0.80
CA ALA A 197 -8.58 -0.78 2.16
C ALA A 197 -9.85 -1.37 2.81
N PHE A 198 -11.03 -0.78 2.55
CA PHE A 198 -12.32 -1.15 3.13
C PHE A 198 -13.38 -1.49 2.07
N GLN A 199 -12.98 -2.12 0.95
CA GLN A 199 -13.87 -2.67 -0.08
C GLN A 199 -14.06 -4.20 0.04
N ASP A 200 -13.66 -4.77 1.17
CA ASP A 200 -13.74 -6.19 1.53
C ASP A 200 -15.07 -6.61 2.17
#